data_AF-A0A2G8B7F6-F1
#
_entry.id   AF-A0A2G8B7F6-F1
#
_cell.length_a   1.000
_cell.length_b   1.000
_cell.length_c   1.000
_cell.angle_alpha   90.00
_cell.angle_beta   90.00
_cell.angle_gamma   90.00
#
_symmetry.space_group_name_H-M   'P 1'
#
loop_
_entity.id
_entity.type
_entity.pdbx_description
1 polymer ?
#
loop_
_entity_poly.entity_id
_entity_poly.type
_entity_poly.pdbx_seq_one_letter_code
_entity_poly.pdbx_strand_id
1 'polypeptide(L)'
;MSRRLRPGWLIALFGAIVAVSAWLPWLTTSVNGGGWANAIGGSIGSLRLPPGFGAGQLIVLLSSTLVVSGAMVGRGLSARVASIAALLISLLIAALTWWYYDINVKPPVSAAYGLYVGAGGAVAAVCCSVWALVSALGRRYD
;
A
#
# COMPACT_ATOMS: atom_id res chain seq x y z
N MET A 1 23.09 6.40 22.49
CA MET A 1 21.89 5.53 22.34
C MET A 1 21.46 5.51 20.86
N SER A 2 22.20 4.80 20.01
CA SER A 2 21.92 4.71 18.58
C SER A 2 20.73 3.77 18.36
N ARG A 3 19.52 4.35 18.26
CA ARG A 3 18.31 3.62 17.89
C ARG A 3 18.48 3.09 16.47
N ARG A 4 18.98 1.87 16.31
CA ARG A 4 19.00 1.19 15.02
C ARG A 4 17.54 1.07 14.57
N LEU A 5 17.18 1.80 13.51
CA LEU A 5 15.88 1.68 12.85
C LEU A 5 15.68 0.21 12.49
N ARG A 6 14.73 -0.46 13.14
CA ARG A 6 14.40 -1.85 12.82
C ARG A 6 13.59 -1.85 11.53
N PRO A 7 14.03 -2.51 10.44
CA PRO A 7 13.35 -2.50 9.15
C PRO A 7 11.86 -2.86 9.22
N GLY A 8 11.47 -3.73 10.15
CA GLY A 8 10.07 -4.12 10.38
C GLY A 8 9.12 -2.95 10.71
N TRP A 9 9.57 -1.98 11.51
CA TRP A 9 8.74 -0.82 11.86
C TRP A 9 8.55 0.13 10.67
N LEU A 10 9.52 0.20 9.75
CA LEU A 10 9.37 0.97 8.51
C LEU A 10 8.35 0.33 7.58
N ILE A 11 8.37 -1.00 7.45
CA ILE A 11 7.34 -1.75 6.68
C ILE A 11 5.94 -1.45 7.25
N ALA A 12 5.79 -1.48 8.58
CA ALA A 12 4.51 -1.19 9.22
C ALA A 12 4.05 0.26 8.98
N LEU A 13 4.98 1.23 9.05
CA LEU A 13 4.69 2.63 8.75
C LEU A 13 4.21 2.81 7.31
N PHE A 14 4.90 2.23 6.32
CA PHE A 14 4.50 2.34 4.93
C PHE A 14 3.20 1.59 4.63
N GLY A 15 2.96 0.45 5.27
CA GLY A 15 1.66 -0.22 5.23
C GLY A 15 0.53 0.67 5.75
N ALA A 16 0.75 1.38 6.86
CA ALA A 16 -0.23 2.32 7.39
C ALA A 16 -0.44 3.54 6.47
N ILE A 17 0.62 4.07 5.85
CA ILE A 17 0.52 5.16 4.86
C ILE A 17 -0.35 4.72 3.67
N VAL A 18 -0.14 3.51 3.13
CA VAL A 18 -0.98 2.97 2.06
C VAL A 18 -2.44 2.84 2.52
N ALA A 19 -2.68 2.29 3.72
CA ALA A 19 -4.01 2.14 4.28
C ALA A 19 -4.75 3.49 4.39
N VAL A 20 -4.08 4.52 4.92
CA VAL A 20 -4.64 5.88 5.06
C VAL A 20 -4.86 6.51 3.69
N SER A 21 -3.93 6.31 2.74
CA SER A 21 -4.05 6.87 1.40
C SER A 21 -5.31 6.41 0.67
N ALA A 22 -5.82 5.21 0.98
CA ALA A 22 -7.02 4.67 0.35
C ALA A 22 -8.32 5.41 0.75
N TRP A 23 -8.26 6.23 1.81
CA TRP A 23 -9.33 7.14 2.23
C TRP A 23 -9.20 8.54 1.64
N LEU A 24 -8.14 8.80 0.88
CA LEU A 24 -7.95 10.03 0.13
C LEU A 24 -8.46 9.84 -1.30
N PRO A 25 -8.78 10.94 -2.01
CA PRO A 25 -9.12 10.93 -3.42
C PRO A 25 -8.02 10.24 -4.24
N TRP A 26 -8.38 9.11 -4.87
CA TRP A 26 -7.52 8.39 -5.82
C TRP A 26 -7.86 8.77 -7.26
N LEU A 27 -9.13 9.06 -7.51
CA LEU A 27 -9.65 9.43 -8.82
C LEU A 27 -10.37 10.77 -8.74
N THR A 28 -10.23 11.59 -9.76
CA THR A 28 -10.95 12.86 -9.91
C THR A 28 -11.45 13.03 -11.35
N THR A 29 -12.57 13.71 -11.53
CA THR A 29 -13.08 14.15 -12.83
C THR A 29 -13.52 15.60 -12.75
N SER A 30 -13.44 16.31 -13.87
CA SER A 30 -14.00 17.66 -14.05
C SER A 30 -15.32 17.66 -14.83
N VAL A 31 -15.77 16.50 -15.33
CA VAL A 31 -16.96 16.37 -16.19
C VAL A 31 -18.25 16.31 -15.36
N ASN A 32 -19.33 16.88 -15.87
CA ASN A 32 -20.68 16.88 -15.26
C ASN A 32 -20.72 17.38 -13.80
N GLY A 33 -20.08 18.52 -13.54
CA GLY A 33 -19.99 19.09 -12.18
C GLY A 33 -18.83 18.54 -11.35
N GLY A 34 -18.02 17.67 -11.95
CA GLY A 34 -16.84 17.08 -11.33
C GLY A 34 -17.16 16.03 -10.28
N GLY A 35 -16.12 15.49 -9.65
CA GLY A 35 -16.27 14.49 -8.61
C GLY A 35 -14.95 13.82 -8.28
N TRP A 36 -14.96 13.09 -7.17
CA TRP A 36 -13.82 12.28 -6.77
C TRP A 36 -14.26 10.94 -6.22
N ALA A 37 -13.36 9.96 -6.29
CA ALA A 37 -13.55 8.68 -5.64
C ALA A 37 -12.27 8.20 -4.95
N ASN A 38 -12.48 7.52 -3.84
CA ASN A 38 -11.45 6.89 -3.02
C ASN A 38 -11.34 5.41 -3.35
N ALA A 39 -10.18 4.82 -3.05
CA ALA A 39 -9.97 3.39 -3.21
C ALA A 39 -10.92 2.52 -2.37
N ILE A 40 -11.31 2.98 -1.17
CA ILE A 40 -12.20 2.21 -0.29
C ILE A 40 -13.65 2.11 -0.80
N GLY A 41 -14.04 2.90 -1.81
CA GLY A 41 -15.38 2.90 -2.39
C GLY A 41 -16.21 4.16 -2.10
N GLY A 42 -15.68 5.12 -1.33
CA GLY A 42 -16.28 6.44 -1.17
C GLY A 42 -16.24 7.23 -2.49
N SER A 43 -17.34 7.88 -2.86
CA SER A 43 -17.40 8.72 -4.06
C SER A 43 -18.32 9.91 -3.87
N ILE A 44 -17.98 11.03 -4.51
CA ILE A 44 -18.75 12.28 -4.51
C ILE A 44 -18.85 12.78 -5.96
N GLY A 45 -20.03 13.31 -6.32
CA GLY A 45 -20.27 13.93 -7.62
C GLY A 45 -20.62 12.92 -8.71
N SER A 46 -20.15 13.19 -9.94
CA SER A 46 -20.46 12.39 -11.12
C SER A 46 -19.68 11.07 -11.22
N LEU A 47 -18.65 10.89 -10.39
CA LEU A 47 -17.90 9.62 -10.30
C LEU A 47 -18.68 8.64 -9.41
N ARG A 48 -19.08 7.49 -9.95
CA ARG A 48 -19.55 6.35 -9.16
C ARG A 48 -18.70 5.13 -9.46
N LEU A 49 -18.15 4.55 -8.40
CA LEU A 49 -17.47 3.26 -8.48
C LEU A 49 -18.53 2.14 -8.57
N PRO A 50 -18.23 1.04 -9.30
CA PRO A 50 -19.10 -0.14 -9.33
C PRO A 50 -19.34 -0.66 -7.90
N PRO A 51 -20.57 -1.07 -7.56
CA PRO A 51 -20.85 -1.65 -6.26
C PRO A 51 -20.16 -3.01 -6.11
N GLY A 52 -19.57 -3.27 -4.94
CA GLY A 52 -18.95 -4.57 -4.62
C GLY A 52 -17.57 -4.46 -3.99
N PHE A 53 -16.91 -5.61 -3.83
CA PHE A 53 -15.53 -5.70 -3.36
C PHE A 53 -14.55 -5.50 -4.52
N GLY A 54 -13.84 -4.37 -4.54
CA GLY A 54 -12.91 -3.99 -5.61
C GLY A 54 -11.43 -4.05 -5.22
N ALA A 55 -10.57 -3.77 -6.21
CA ALA A 55 -9.11 -3.73 -6.01
C ALA A 55 -8.69 -2.74 -4.91
N GLY A 56 -9.37 -1.60 -4.76
CA GLY A 56 -9.06 -0.62 -3.72
C GLY A 56 -9.33 -1.12 -2.29
N GLN A 57 -10.40 -1.90 -2.08
CA GLN A 57 -10.67 -2.52 -0.77
C GLN A 57 -9.70 -3.68 -0.49
N LEU A 58 -9.30 -4.43 -1.53
CA LEU A 58 -8.25 -5.43 -1.40
C LEU A 58 -6.90 -4.81 -1.00
N ILE A 59 -6.54 -3.65 -1.57
CA ILE A 59 -5.35 -2.88 -1.17
C ILE A 59 -5.41 -2.50 0.31
N VAL A 60 -6.56 -2.03 0.81
CA VAL A 60 -6.75 -1.71 2.24
C VAL A 60 -6.57 -2.94 3.12
N LEU A 61 -7.16 -4.08 2.74
CA LEU A 61 -7.02 -5.33 3.47
C LEU A 61 -5.55 -5.77 3.54
N LEU A 62 -4.88 -5.81 2.38
CA LEU A 62 -3.47 -6.19 2.29
C LEU A 62 -2.56 -5.22 3.05
N SER A 63 -2.85 -3.92 3.02
CA SER A 63 -2.09 -2.93 3.77
C SER A 63 -2.21 -3.15 5.29
N SER A 64 -3.38 -3.55 5.78
CA SER A 64 -3.56 -3.94 7.20
C SER A 64 -2.74 -5.19 7.55
N THR A 65 -2.74 -6.19 6.67
CA THR A 65 -1.89 -7.39 6.85
C THR A 65 -0.40 -7.05 6.80
N LEU A 66 0.00 -6.09 5.97
CA LEU A 66 1.37 -5.60 5.87
C LEU A 66 1.81 -4.90 7.16
N VAL A 67 0.92 -4.11 7.79
CA VAL A 67 1.18 -3.49 9.10
C VAL A 67 1.47 -4.55 10.15
N VAL A 68 0.62 -5.59 10.23
CA VAL A 68 0.81 -6.69 11.19
C VAL A 68 2.11 -7.44 10.90
N SER A 69 2.38 -7.76 9.63
CA SER A 69 3.61 -8.46 9.22
C SER A 69 4.86 -7.64 9.55
N GLY A 70 4.85 -6.32 9.29
CA GLY A 70 5.92 -5.40 9.64
C GLY A 70 6.15 -5.33 11.15
N ALA A 71 5.07 -5.27 11.94
CA ALA A 71 5.15 -5.31 13.41
C ALA A 71 5.77 -6.63 13.91
N MET A 72 5.40 -7.78 13.33
CA MET A 72 5.99 -9.08 13.66
C MET A 72 7.49 -9.12 13.36
N VAL A 73 7.92 -8.62 12.19
CA VAL A 73 9.35 -8.47 11.83
C VAL A 73 10.06 -7.54 12.83
N GLY A 74 9.44 -6.41 13.20
CA GLY A 74 10.00 -5.45 14.14
C GLY A 74 10.14 -6.00 15.56
N ARG A 75 9.26 -6.92 15.95
CA ARG A 75 9.29 -7.65 17.23
C ARG A 75 10.22 -8.86 17.21
N GLY A 76 10.71 -9.29 16.04
CA GLY A 76 11.59 -10.46 15.90
C GLY A 76 10.85 -11.81 15.93
N LEU A 77 9.53 -11.80 15.85
CA LEU A 77 8.71 -13.01 15.84
C LEU A 77 8.69 -13.58 14.42
N SER A 78 9.27 -14.78 14.24
CA SER A 78 9.37 -15.46 12.95
C SER A 78 9.88 -14.56 11.82
N ALA A 79 10.99 -13.86 12.06
CA ALA A 79 11.49 -12.80 11.18
C ALA A 79 11.65 -13.23 9.72
N ARG A 80 11.95 -14.51 9.45
CA ARG A 80 12.10 -15.03 8.08
C ARG A 80 10.76 -15.16 7.35
N VAL A 81 9.78 -15.83 7.96
CA VAL A 81 8.44 -16.03 7.36
C VAL A 81 7.72 -14.68 7.26
N ALA A 82 7.82 -13.84 8.28
CA ALA A 82 7.22 -12.52 8.29
C ALA A 82 7.85 -11.58 7.24
N SER A 83 9.17 -11.69 6.96
CA SER A 83 9.80 -10.89 5.89
C SER A 83 9.38 -11.36 4.50
N ILE A 84 9.23 -12.67 4.28
CA ILE A 84 8.74 -13.22 3.00
C ILE A 84 7.28 -12.78 2.79
N ALA A 85 6.43 -12.90 3.81
CA ALA A 85 5.04 -12.45 3.75
C ALA A 85 4.95 -10.95 3.46
N ALA A 86 5.72 -10.11 4.17
CA ALA A 86 5.75 -8.67 3.93
C ALA A 86 6.18 -8.31 2.49
N LEU A 87 7.18 -9.01 1.94
CA LEU A 87 7.62 -8.80 0.57
C LEU A 87 6.53 -9.19 -0.45
N LEU A 88 5.90 -10.35 -0.28
CA LEU A 88 4.81 -10.79 -1.15
C LEU A 88 3.61 -9.84 -1.10
N ILE A 89 3.21 -9.42 0.10
CA ILE A 89 2.08 -8.49 0.30
C ILE A 89 2.41 -7.13 -0.31
N SER A 90 3.62 -6.59 -0.11
CA SER A 90 4.00 -5.29 -0.68
C SER A 90 4.06 -5.32 -2.21
N LEU A 91 4.56 -6.39 -2.82
CA LEU A 91 4.52 -6.58 -4.27
C LEU A 91 3.08 -6.68 -4.80
N LEU A 92 2.22 -7.41 -4.10
CA LEU A 92 0.80 -7.54 -4.47
C LEU A 92 0.08 -6.18 -4.40
N ILE A 93 0.33 -5.38 -3.36
CA ILE A 93 -0.19 -4.01 -3.24
C ILE A 93 0.28 -3.14 -4.41
N ALA A 94 1.57 -3.21 -4.77
CA ALA A 94 2.11 -2.44 -5.89
C ALA A 94 1.46 -2.85 -7.23
N ALA A 95 1.34 -4.15 -7.48
CA ALA A 95 0.69 -4.67 -8.68
C ALA A 95 -0.80 -4.28 -8.76
N LEU A 96 -1.53 -4.36 -7.64
CA LEU A 96 -2.93 -3.93 -7.57
C LEU A 96 -3.08 -2.42 -7.77
N THR A 97 -2.14 -1.62 -7.24
CA THR A 97 -2.15 -0.16 -7.42
C THR A 97 -1.92 0.20 -8.90
N TRP A 98 -0.97 -0.48 -9.55
CA TRP A 98 -0.73 -0.34 -10.99
C TRP A 98 -1.96 -0.75 -11.81
N TRP A 99 -2.55 -1.90 -11.49
CA TRP A 99 -3.73 -2.38 -12.21
C TRP A 99 -4.95 -1.47 -11.99
N TYR A 100 -5.11 -0.93 -10.79
CA TYR A 100 -6.12 0.07 -10.48
C TYR A 100 -5.92 1.34 -11.31
N TYR A 101 -4.68 1.82 -11.43
CA TYR A 101 -4.34 2.97 -12.26
C TYR A 101 -4.70 2.71 -13.73
N ASP A 102 -4.29 1.58 -14.29
CA ASP A 102 -4.52 1.23 -15.70
C ASP A 102 -6.01 1.11 -16.05
N ILE A 103 -6.82 0.53 -15.15
CA ILE A 103 -8.27 0.40 -15.39
C ILE A 103 -8.98 1.76 -15.27
N ASN A 104 -8.66 2.56 -14.25
CA ASN A 104 -9.48 3.70 -13.84
C ASN A 104 -8.99 5.06 -14.37
N VAL A 105 -7.70 5.21 -14.70
CA VAL A 105 -7.13 6.48 -15.17
C VAL A 105 -7.18 6.52 -16.69
N LYS A 106 -8.36 6.84 -17.21
CA LYS A 106 -8.62 7.07 -18.63
C LYS A 106 -9.43 8.34 -18.78
N PRO A 107 -9.12 9.23 -19.75
CA PRO A 107 -9.92 10.44 -19.98
C PRO A 107 -11.41 10.08 -20.05
N PRO A 108 -12.28 10.76 -19.28
CA PRO A 108 -12.07 12.02 -18.55
C PRO A 108 -11.58 11.90 -17.08
N VAL A 109 -11.31 10.70 -16.58
CA VAL A 109 -10.89 10.45 -15.19
C VAL A 109 -9.37 10.56 -15.05
N SER A 110 -8.91 11.32 -14.04
CA SER A 110 -7.50 11.55 -13.74
C SER A 110 -7.12 11.04 -12.35
N ALA A 111 -5.85 10.67 -12.16
CA ALA A 111 -5.31 10.29 -10.86
C ALA A 111 -5.25 11.50 -9.91
N ALA A 112 -5.72 11.33 -8.69
CA ALA A 112 -5.64 12.32 -7.62
C ALA A 112 -4.51 11.99 -6.62
N TYR A 113 -4.26 12.91 -5.68
CA TYR A 113 -3.12 12.85 -4.76
C TYR A 113 -3.04 11.57 -3.91
N GLY A 114 -4.18 10.99 -3.54
CA GLY A 114 -4.22 9.75 -2.77
C GLY A 114 -3.59 8.57 -3.50
N LEU A 115 -3.72 8.51 -4.83
CA LEU A 115 -3.11 7.45 -5.64
C LEU A 115 -1.59 7.58 -5.67
N TYR A 116 -1.05 8.81 -5.75
CA TYR A 116 0.38 9.04 -5.68
C TYR A 116 0.97 8.71 -4.30
N VAL A 117 0.26 9.06 -3.22
CA VAL A 117 0.67 8.69 -1.85
C VAL A 117 0.64 7.17 -1.65
N GLY A 118 -0.41 6.50 -2.14
CA GLY A 118 -0.53 5.05 -2.10
C GLY A 118 0.56 4.34 -2.88
N ALA A 119 0.82 4.78 -4.12
CA ALA A 119 1.88 4.24 -4.97
C ALA A 119 3.27 4.45 -4.35
N GLY A 120 3.57 5.65 -3.85
CA GLY A 120 4.82 5.95 -3.16
C GLY A 120 5.01 5.10 -1.90
N GLY A 121 3.94 4.95 -1.09
CA GLY A 121 3.94 4.08 0.08
C GLY A 121 4.19 2.61 -0.25
N ALA A 122 3.57 2.11 -1.33
CA ALA A 122 3.77 0.73 -1.78
C ALA A 122 5.22 0.47 -2.22
N VAL A 123 5.80 1.37 -3.03
CA VAL A 123 7.21 1.26 -3.46
C VAL A 123 8.16 1.30 -2.26
N ALA A 124 7.94 2.23 -1.33
CA ALA A 124 8.74 2.31 -0.12
C ALA A 124 8.62 1.05 0.76
N ALA A 125 7.42 0.46 0.85
CA ALA A 125 7.21 -0.81 1.54
C ALA A 125 7.96 -1.97 0.90
N VAL A 126 8.01 -2.05 -0.44
CA VAL A 126 8.79 -3.06 -1.17
C VAL A 126 10.28 -2.91 -0.85
N CYS A 127 10.82 -1.69 -0.98
CA CYS A 127 12.23 -1.41 -0.66
C CYS A 127 12.58 -1.78 0.79
N CYS A 128 11.71 -1.43 1.75
CA CYS A 128 11.91 -1.80 3.16
C CYS A 128 11.81 -3.31 3.39
N SER A 129 10.94 -4.01 2.66
CA SER A 129 10.78 -5.46 2.76
C SER A 129 11.99 -6.20 2.21
N VAL A 130 12.55 -5.73 1.08
CA VAL A 130 13.81 -6.26 0.52
C VAL A 130 14.95 -6.05 1.53
N TRP A 131 15.08 -4.86 2.10
CA TRP A 131 16.10 -4.60 3.12
C TRP A 131 15.93 -5.50 4.34
N ALA A 132 14.70 -5.66 4.86
CA ALA A 132 14.43 -6.55 5.98
C ALA A 132 14.84 -8.00 5.68
N LEU A 133 14.52 -8.49 4.48
CA LEU A 133 14.87 -9.84 4.03
C LEU A 133 16.39 -10.03 3.94
N VAL A 134 17.10 -9.10 3.30
CA VAL A 134 18.57 -9.12 3.19
C VAL A 134 19.21 -9.12 4.59
N SER A 135 18.70 -8.28 5.50
CA SER A 135 19.18 -8.20 6.89
C SER A 135 18.92 -9.48 7.69
N ALA A 136 17.82 -10.19 7.39
CA ALA A 136 17.48 -11.44 8.03
C ALA A 136 18.32 -12.61 7.50
N LEU A 137 18.70 -12.59 6.22
CA LEU A 137 19.56 -13.59 5.59
C LEU A 137 21.04 -13.40 5.97
N GLY A 138 21.52 -12.16 6.08
CA GLY A 138 22.90 -11.85 6.46
C GLY A 138 23.28 -12.34 7.86
N ARG A 139 22.36 -12.27 8.83
CA ARG A 139 22.55 -12.79 10.20
C ARG A 139 22.76 -14.32 10.29
N ARG A 140 22.69 -15.05 9.18
CA ARG A 140 22.89 -16.50 9.14
C ARG A 140 24.35 -16.88 8.82
N TYR A 141 25.19 -15.91 8.47
CA TYR A 141 26.61 -16.10 8.13
C TYR A 141 27.58 -15.65 9.23
N ASP A 142 27.07 -15.06 10.32
CA ASP A 142 27.81 -14.80 11.57
C ASP A 142 27.42 -15.85 12.62
#